data_AF-A0A967GP32-F1
#
_entry.id   AF-A0A967GP32-F1
#
_cell.length_a   1.000
_cell.length_b   1.000
_cell.length_c   1.000
_cell.angle_alpha   90.00
_cell.angle_beta   90.00
_cell.angle_gamma   90.00
#
_symmetry.space_group_name_H-M   'P 1'
#
loop_
_entity.id
_entity.type
_entity.pdbx_description
1 polymer ?
#
loop_
_entity_poly.entity_id
_entity_poly.type
_entity_poly.pdbx_seq_one_letter_code
_entity_poly.pdbx_strand_id
1 'polypeptide(L)'
;MIATEPIEDRETAMNPGVARQIAELSGGRQLALAGLGSFPASLGREDPLTNVVRIEKDLWDVPIWFLLIVAFAGAEWYLRRKDNLV
;
A
#
# COMPACT_ATOMS: atom_id res chain seq x y z
N MET A 1 -0.60 47.68 -10.23
CA MET A 1 -0.10 46.31 -10.02
C MET A 1 -1.33 45.44 -9.83
N ILE A 2 -1.70 44.64 -10.84
CA ILE A 2 -2.90 43.79 -10.79
C ILE A 2 -2.48 42.57 -9.96
N ALA A 3 -3.02 42.39 -8.77
CA ALA A 3 -2.69 41.25 -7.93
C ALA A 3 -3.14 39.96 -8.63
N THR A 4 -2.18 39.22 -9.19
CA THR A 4 -2.33 37.85 -9.73
C THR A 4 -2.36 36.85 -8.57
N GLU A 5 -3.27 37.07 -7.63
CA GLU A 5 -3.50 36.14 -6.55
C GLU A 5 -4.40 35.02 -7.10
N PRO A 6 -4.03 33.74 -6.93
CA PRO A 6 -4.81 32.64 -7.45
C PRO A 6 -6.23 32.67 -6.86
N ILE A 7 -7.23 32.31 -7.66
CA ILE A 7 -8.64 32.29 -7.23
C ILE A 7 -8.86 31.38 -6.01
N GLU A 8 -8.02 30.37 -5.86
CA GLU A 8 -7.97 29.42 -4.74
C GLU A 8 -7.70 30.10 -3.38
N ASP A 9 -6.91 31.19 -3.38
CA ASP A 9 -6.57 31.94 -2.16
C ASP A 9 -7.63 32.98 -1.78
N ARG A 10 -8.52 33.35 -2.71
CA ARG A 10 -9.57 34.36 -2.49
C ARG A 10 -10.88 33.78 -1.94
N GLU A 11 -11.21 32.56 -2.34
CA GLU A 11 -12.45 31.88 -1.94
C GLU A 11 -12.16 30.52 -1.31
N THR A 12 -11.71 30.55 -0.06
CA THR A 12 -11.44 29.33 0.73
C THR A 12 -12.71 28.65 1.25
N ALA A 13 -13.88 29.28 1.07
CA ALA A 13 -15.16 28.72 1.49
C ALA A 13 -15.59 27.59 0.56
N MET A 14 -16.14 26.51 1.13
CA MET A 14 -16.69 25.39 0.36
C MET A 14 -17.76 25.88 -0.62
N ASN A 15 -17.54 25.68 -1.93
CA ASN A 15 -18.52 26.00 -2.96
C ASN A 15 -19.39 24.75 -3.26
N PRO A 16 -20.65 24.71 -2.80
CA PRO A 16 -21.51 23.53 -2.97
C PRO A 16 -21.89 23.27 -4.43
N GLY A 17 -21.91 24.30 -5.28
CA GLY A 17 -22.23 24.14 -6.71
C GLY A 17 -21.11 23.43 -7.47
N VAL A 18 -19.86 23.85 -7.23
CA VAL A 18 -18.66 23.21 -7.82
C VAL A 18 -18.53 21.77 -7.33
N ALA A 19 -18.71 21.52 -6.03
CA ALA A 19 -18.66 20.19 -5.46
C ALA A 19 -19.72 19.24 -6.06
N ARG A 20 -20.92 19.75 -6.37
CA ARG A 20 -21.96 18.98 -7.05
C ARG A 20 -21.59 18.63 -8.48
N GLN A 21 -21.06 19.60 -9.23
CA GLN A 21 -20.65 19.40 -10.61
C GLN A 21 -19.53 18.35 -10.73
N ILE A 22 -18.56 18.37 -9.81
CA ILE A 22 -17.50 17.36 -9.73
C ILE A 22 -18.09 15.98 -9.40
N ALA A 23 -19.03 15.91 -8.46
CA ALA A 23 -19.69 14.65 -8.11
C ALA A 23 -20.50 14.07 -9.28
N GLU A 24 -21.20 14.89 -10.05
CA GLU A 24 -21.94 14.46 -11.24
C GLU A 24 -21.00 13.93 -12.33
N LEU A 25 -19.85 14.61 -12.56
CA LEU A 25 -18.83 14.19 -13.52
C LEU A 25 -18.14 12.87 -13.13
N SER A 26 -17.90 12.66 -11.83
CA SER A 26 -17.22 11.46 -11.33
C SER A 26 -18.17 10.27 -11.10
N GLY A 27 -19.48 10.43 -11.33
CA GLY A 27 -20.50 9.46 -10.94
C GLY A 27 -20.65 9.29 -9.43
N GLY A 28 -20.15 10.24 -8.64
CA GLY A 28 -20.20 10.27 -7.18
C GLY A 28 -21.45 10.97 -6.65
N ARG A 29 -21.51 11.18 -5.34
CA ARG A 29 -22.58 11.91 -4.66
C ARG A 29 -22.00 12.97 -3.73
N GLN A 30 -22.56 14.17 -3.75
CA GLN A 30 -22.23 15.21 -2.78
C GLN A 30 -22.83 14.84 -1.40
N LEU A 31 -21.99 14.76 -0.38
CA LEU A 31 -22.41 14.50 0.99
C LEU A 31 -22.50 15.83 1.74
N ALA A 32 -23.68 16.16 2.24
CA ALA A 32 -23.87 17.30 3.13
C ALA A 32 -23.45 16.93 4.56
N LEU A 33 -23.05 17.90 5.39
CA LEU A 33 -22.71 17.68 6.80
C LEU A 33 -23.80 16.95 7.59
N ALA A 34 -25.07 17.18 7.26
CA ALA A 34 -26.20 16.48 7.87
C ALA A 34 -26.26 14.97 7.53
N GLY A 35 -25.66 14.55 6.41
CA GLY A 35 -25.66 13.16 5.94
C GLY A 35 -24.41 12.36 6.35
N LEU A 36 -23.44 12.97 7.01
CA LEU A 36 -22.20 12.29 7.45
C LEU A 36 -22.47 11.15 8.43
N GLY A 37 -23.52 11.25 9.26
CA GLY A 37 -23.88 10.19 10.21
C GLY A 37 -24.36 8.89 9.55
N SER A 38 -24.96 8.97 8.35
CA SER A 38 -25.41 7.79 7.60
C SER A 38 -24.41 7.34 6.53
N PHE A 39 -23.31 8.08 6.34
CA PHE A 39 -22.26 7.74 5.37
C PHE A 39 -21.60 6.37 5.65
N PRO A 40 -21.25 6.00 6.90
CA PRO A 40 -20.66 4.69 7.17
C PRO A 40 -21.59 3.53 6.82
N ALA A 41 -22.91 3.72 6.88
CA ALA A 41 -23.90 2.71 6.50
C ALA A 41 -24.06 2.59 4.97
N SER A 42 -23.62 3.58 4.20
CA SER A 42 -23.63 3.57 2.73
C SER A 42 -22.37 2.98 2.12
N LEU A 43 -21.31 2.83 2.90
CA LEU A 43 -20.14 2.05 2.52
C LEU A 43 -20.57 0.59 2.45
N GLY A 44 -20.65 0.04 1.24
CA GLY A 44 -20.91 -1.38 1.03
C GLY A 44 -19.96 -2.20 1.88
N ARG A 45 -20.43 -3.34 2.38
CA ARG A 45 -19.62 -4.26 3.19
C ARG A 45 -18.30 -4.47 2.46
N GLU A 46 -17.22 -4.02 3.07
CA GLU A 46 -15.88 -4.20 2.52
C GLU A 46 -15.65 -5.70 2.45
N ASP A 47 -15.87 -6.29 1.28
CA ASP A 47 -15.26 -7.57 0.97
C ASP A 47 -13.77 -7.34 1.15
N PRO A 48 -13.08 -8.12 1.99
CA PRO A 48 -11.65 -7.97 2.17
C PRO A 48 -11.04 -8.14 0.80
N LEU A 49 -10.63 -7.02 0.20
CA LEU A 49 -9.84 -7.01 -1.01
C LEU A 49 -8.64 -7.85 -0.66
N THR A 50 -8.62 -9.09 -1.17
CA THR A 50 -7.45 -9.96 -1.16
C THR A 50 -6.45 -9.30 -2.09
N ASN A 51 -5.87 -8.20 -1.62
CA ASN A 51 -4.75 -7.55 -2.22
C ASN A 51 -3.60 -8.52 -2.00
N VAL A 52 -3.41 -9.40 -2.98
CA VAL A 52 -2.24 -10.27 -3.05
C VAL A 52 -1.07 -9.34 -3.35
N VAL A 53 -0.62 -8.62 -2.32
CA VAL A 53 0.61 -7.86 -2.37
C VAL A 53 1.69 -8.89 -2.62
N ARG A 54 2.27 -8.84 -3.81
CA ARG A 54 3.39 -9.68 -4.20
C ARG A 54 4.60 -9.19 -3.42
N ILE A 55 4.75 -9.67 -2.18
CA ILE A 55 5.90 -9.37 -1.34
C ILE A 55 7.06 -10.18 -1.92
N GLU A 56 7.89 -9.53 -2.73
CA GLU A 56 9.23 -10.05 -3.03
C GLU A 56 10.05 -9.95 -1.75
N LYS A 57 10.10 -11.05 -0.98
CA LYS A 57 11.11 -11.23 0.05
C LYS A 57 12.38 -11.70 -0.63
N ASP A 58 13.50 -11.04 -0.35
CA ASP A 58 14.79 -11.52 -0.81
C ASP A 58 15.07 -12.89 -0.16
N LEU A 59 15.68 -13.82 -0.90
CA LEU A 59 16.03 -15.13 -0.36
C LEU A 59 16.95 -14.99 0.85
N TRP A 60 17.77 -13.94 0.88
CA TRP A 60 18.70 -13.62 1.95
C TRP A 60 18.04 -13.08 3.23
N ASP A 61 16.77 -12.64 3.19
CA ASP A 61 16.04 -12.27 4.41
C ASP A 61 15.77 -13.49 5.30
N VAL A 62 15.91 -14.71 4.77
CA VAL A 62 15.71 -15.94 5.53
C VAL A 62 17.07 -16.56 5.86
N PRO A 63 17.56 -16.47 7.11
CA PRO A 63 18.91 -16.92 7.49
C PRO A 63 19.11 -18.44 7.33
N ILE A 64 18.04 -19.21 7.11
CA ILE A 64 18.08 -20.65 6.88
C ILE A 64 18.91 -21.03 5.65
N TRP A 65 18.89 -20.21 4.59
CA TRP A 65 19.64 -20.50 3.37
C TRP A 65 21.15 -20.40 3.59
N PHE A 66 21.57 -19.41 4.37
CA PHE A 66 22.96 -19.28 4.79
C PHE A 66 23.39 -20.48 5.65
N LEU A 67 22.56 -20.90 6.61
CA LEU A 67 22.84 -22.06 7.45
C LEU A 67 22.93 -23.36 6.64
N LEU A 68 22.07 -23.54 5.62
CA LEU A 68 22.13 -24.69 4.71
C LEU A 68 23.45 -24.70 3.94
N ILE A 69 23.89 -23.57 3.39
CA ILE A 69 25.17 -23.49 2.66
C ILE A 69 26.34 -23.86 3.59
N VAL A 70 26.37 -23.31 4.81
CA VAL A 70 27.41 -23.63 5.80
C VAL A 70 27.35 -25.10 6.22
N ALA A 71 26.16 -25.66 6.39
CA ALA A 71 25.97 -27.06 6.75
C ALA A 71 26.45 -27.99 5.63
N PHE A 72 26.13 -27.70 4.36
CA PHE A 72 26.60 -28.48 3.22
C PHE A 72 28.13 -28.39 3.06
N ALA A 73 28.70 -27.18 3.11
CA ALA A 73 30.14 -27.00 3.03
C ALA A 73 30.88 -27.67 4.20
N GLY A 74 30.34 -27.55 5.41
CA GLY A 74 30.88 -28.20 6.61
C GLY A 74 30.74 -29.71 6.58
N ALA A 75 29.59 -30.23 6.12
CA ALA A 75 29.36 -31.67 5.98
C ALA A 75 30.25 -32.27 4.89
N GLU A 76 30.43 -31.58 3.76
CA GLU A 76 31.35 -31.99 2.71
C GLU A 76 32.79 -32.02 3.22
N TRP A 77 33.24 -30.98 3.91
CA TRP A 77 34.56 -30.95 4.53
C TRP A 77 34.73 -32.06 5.56
N TYR A 78 33.71 -32.30 6.39
CA TYR A 78 33.73 -33.34 7.41
C TYR A 78 33.77 -34.75 6.80
N LEU A 79 32.99 -35.01 5.75
CA LEU A 79 33.07 -36.26 4.98
C LEU A 79 34.46 -36.44 4.37
N ARG A 80 34.99 -35.41 3.69
CA ARG A 80 36.34 -35.43 3.10
C ARG A 80 37.41 -35.73 4.14
N ARG A 81 37.29 -35.13 5.34
CA ARG A 81 38.22 -35.35 6.45
C ARG A 81 38.09 -36.75 7.08
N LYS A 82 36.87 -37.31 7.14
CA LYS A 82 36.63 -38.68 7.62
C LYS A 82 37.22 -39.72 6.67
N ASP A 83 37.08 -39.51 5.37
CA ASP A 83 37.46 -40.49 4.35
C ASP A 83 38.91 -40.34 3.89
N ASN A 84 39.71 -39.44 4.48
CA ASN A 84 41.15 -39.25 4.21
C ASN A 84 41.48 -39.06 2.71
N LEU A 85 40.51 -38.55 1.94
CA LEU A 85 40.70 -38.15 0.56
C LEU A 85 41.32 -36.74 0.58
N VAL A 86 42.66 -36.70 0.64
CA VAL A 86 43.46 -35.51 0.32
C VAL A 86 43.30 -35.16 -1.15
#